data_AF-A0A0H2MUP3-F1
#
_entry.id   AF-A0A0H2MUP3-F1
#
_cell.length_a   1.000
_cell.length_b   1.000
_cell.length_c   1.000
_cell.angle_alpha   90.00
_cell.angle_beta   90.00
_cell.angle_gamma   90.00
#
_symmetry.space_group_name_H-M   'P 1'
#
loop_
_entity.id
_entity.type
_entity.pdbx_description
1 polymer ?
#
loop_
_entity_poly.entity_id
_entity_poly.type
_entity_poly.pdbx_seq_one_letter_code
_entity_poly.pdbx_strand_id
1 'polypeptide(L)'
;MADYFFDETSPLPDELEIYYWFYPFNDIRIARAFGSKFGAAEPIVGDLLKFFPFAFWVTWNQPKDINLILGKLLPTRDLSIDEPSQLTINFDSYPPIYFPEAPQENGMTVFNSKMFAVGTK
;
A
#
# COMPACT_ATOMS: atom_id res chain seq x y z
N MET A 1 -8.78 3.61 15.97
CA MET A 1 -8.68 2.50 14.99
C MET A 1 -9.62 1.36 15.34
N ALA A 2 -9.60 0.86 16.58
CA ALA A 2 -10.59 -0.13 17.03
C ALA A 2 -12.03 0.33 16.78
N ASP A 3 -12.32 1.61 17.05
CA ASP A 3 -13.66 2.19 16.87
C ASP A 3 -14.18 2.15 15.44
N TYR A 4 -13.30 2.26 14.42
CA TYR A 4 -13.69 2.12 13.00
C TYR A 4 -14.19 0.71 12.68
N PHE A 5 -13.61 -0.32 13.31
CA PHE A 5 -14.09 -1.70 13.12
C PHE A 5 -15.35 -2.01 13.93
N PHE A 6 -15.68 -1.18 14.93
CA PHE A 6 -16.87 -1.35 15.76
C PHE A 6 -18.05 -0.47 15.29
N ASP A 7 -17.79 0.54 14.48
CA ASP A 7 -18.79 1.43 13.89
C ASP A 7 -18.70 1.38 12.35
N GLU A 8 -19.57 0.58 11.74
CA GLU A 8 -19.67 0.39 10.29
C GLU A 8 -20.03 1.67 9.52
N THR A 9 -20.51 2.70 10.22
CA THR A 9 -20.87 4.01 9.64
C THR A 9 -19.73 5.02 9.68
N SER A 10 -18.65 4.72 10.42
CA SER A 10 -17.51 5.61 10.52
C SER A 10 -16.70 5.62 9.21
N PRO A 11 -16.23 6.81 8.75
CA PRO A 11 -15.38 6.90 7.58
C PRO A 11 -13.99 6.29 7.86
N LEU A 12 -13.27 5.94 6.78
CA LEU A 12 -11.89 5.46 6.88
C LEU A 12 -11.02 6.50 7.62
N PRO A 13 -10.24 6.11 8.66
CA PRO A 13 -9.40 7.05 9.39
C PRO A 13 -8.40 7.76 8.49
N ASP A 14 -8.14 9.05 8.75
CA ASP A 14 -7.23 9.86 7.93
C ASP A 14 -5.78 9.33 7.87
N GLU A 15 -5.37 8.61 8.91
CA GLU A 15 -4.06 7.97 9.06
C GLU A 15 -3.87 6.76 8.14
N LEU A 16 -4.95 6.20 7.61
CA LEU A 16 -4.93 4.99 6.79
C LEU A 16 -5.16 5.35 5.34
N GLU A 17 -4.32 4.82 4.45
CA GLU A 17 -4.58 4.86 3.01
C GLU A 17 -4.43 3.49 2.38
N ILE A 18 -5.37 3.15 1.50
CA ILE A 18 -5.39 1.88 0.77
C ILE A 18 -5.09 2.17 -0.69
N TYR A 19 -3.90 1.78 -1.13
CA TYR A 19 -3.50 1.86 -2.52
C TYR A 19 -3.83 0.57 -3.25
N TYR A 20 -4.17 0.68 -4.53
CA TYR A 20 -4.37 -0.45 -5.42
C TYR A 20 -3.71 -0.25 -6.79
N TRP A 21 -3.33 -1.35 -7.42
CA TRP A 21 -2.84 -1.37 -8.81
C TRP A 21 -3.08 -2.73 -9.47
N PHE A 22 -2.96 -2.75 -10.80
CA PHE A 22 -3.00 -3.98 -11.59
C PHE A 22 -1.76 -4.84 -11.31
N TYR A 23 -1.96 -6.11 -10.98
CA TYR A 23 -0.90 -7.07 -10.70
C TYR A 23 -0.99 -8.27 -11.65
N PRO A 24 -0.28 -8.25 -12.80
CA PRO A 24 -0.38 -9.29 -13.83
C PRO A 24 0.42 -10.56 -13.54
N PHE A 25 0.63 -10.92 -12.27
CA PHE A 25 1.45 -12.06 -11.89
C PHE A 25 0.64 -13.05 -11.05
N ASN A 26 0.92 -14.34 -11.22
CA ASN A 26 0.15 -15.43 -10.62
C ASN A 26 0.63 -15.82 -9.22
N ASP A 27 1.64 -15.15 -8.68
CA ASP A 27 2.11 -15.37 -7.32
C ASP A 27 1.26 -14.59 -6.31
N ILE A 28 1.00 -15.23 -5.16
CA ILE A 28 0.34 -14.59 -4.03
C ILE A 28 1.41 -14.07 -3.09
N ARG A 29 1.34 -12.78 -2.74
CA ARG A 29 2.27 -12.17 -1.78
C ARG A 29 1.51 -11.52 -0.65
N ILE A 30 1.98 -11.80 0.57
CA ILE A 30 1.43 -11.25 1.79
C ILE A 30 2.61 -10.78 2.62
N ALA A 31 2.70 -9.47 2.85
CA ALA A 31 3.65 -8.90 3.79
C ALA A 31 2.88 -8.13 4.86
N ARG A 32 3.15 -8.43 6.12
CA ARG A 32 2.52 -7.74 7.26
C ARG A 32 3.54 -6.90 8.01
N ALA A 33 3.11 -5.74 8.48
CA ALA A 33 3.92 -4.80 9.25
C ALA A 33 5.31 -4.57 8.61
N PHE A 34 5.31 -4.26 7.31
CA PHE A 34 6.52 -3.94 6.57
C PHE A 34 6.58 -2.43 6.30
N GLY A 35 7.79 -1.89 6.28
CA GLY A 35 8.08 -0.50 5.93
C GLY A 35 8.82 -0.43 4.61
N SER A 36 8.44 0.47 3.71
CA SER A 36 9.20 0.77 2.49
C SER A 36 9.61 2.23 2.50
N LYS A 37 10.91 2.48 2.38
CA LYS A 37 11.51 3.82 2.35
C LYS A 37 11.95 4.15 0.94
N PHE A 38 11.54 5.33 0.47
CA PHE A 38 11.91 5.88 -0.83
C PHE A 38 12.80 7.11 -0.62
N GLY A 39 14.09 7.00 -0.99
CA GLY A 39 15.05 8.09 -0.84
C GLY A 39 15.26 8.53 0.62
N ALA A 40 15.23 9.84 0.88
CA ALA A 40 15.51 10.41 2.20
C ALA A 40 14.30 10.41 3.16
N ALA A 41 13.08 10.21 2.65
CA ALA A 41 11.84 10.34 3.40
C ALA A 41 11.70 9.29 4.52
N GLU A 42 10.71 9.50 5.40
CA GLU A 42 10.32 8.52 6.39
C GLU A 42 9.73 7.26 5.72
N PRO A 43 9.90 6.06 6.31
CA PRO A 43 9.36 4.84 5.73
C PRO A 43 7.83 4.83 5.76
N ILE A 44 7.20 4.39 4.67
CA ILE A 44 5.78 4.08 4.65
C ILE A 44 5.61 2.69 5.25
N VAL A 45 4.90 2.60 6.37
CA VAL A 45 4.61 1.33 7.05
C VAL A 45 3.22 0.85 6.68
N GLY A 46 3.06 -0.46 6.49
CA GLY A 46 1.79 -1.03 6.10
C GLY A 46 1.76 -2.54 5.95
N ASP A 47 0.63 -3.01 5.43
CA ASP A 47 0.36 -4.38 5.04
C ASP A 47 0.10 -4.46 3.54
N LEU A 48 0.63 -5.50 2.90
CA LEU A 48 0.60 -5.69 1.46
C LEU A 48 -0.01 -7.05 1.13
N LEU A 49 -0.92 -7.04 0.15
CA LEU A 49 -1.55 -8.22 -0.41
C LEU A 49 -1.50 -8.12 -1.94
N LYS A 50 -0.90 -9.11 -2.60
CA LYS A 50 -0.89 -9.20 -4.08
C LYS A 50 -1.37 -10.56 -4.52
N PHE A 51 -2.18 -10.60 -5.57
CA PHE A 51 -2.66 -11.81 -6.23
C PHE A 51 -3.20 -11.42 -7.61
N PHE A 52 -3.21 -12.30 -8.61
CA PHE A 52 -3.80 -11.92 -9.90
C PHE A 52 -5.31 -11.57 -9.76
N PRO A 53 -5.80 -10.42 -10.27
CA PRO A 53 -5.11 -9.35 -11.01
C PRO A 53 -4.83 -8.08 -10.18
N PHE A 54 -4.86 -8.14 -8.85
CA PHE A 54 -4.80 -6.98 -7.96
C PHE A 54 -3.65 -7.00 -6.96
N ALA A 55 -3.16 -5.82 -6.65
CA ALA A 55 -2.35 -5.60 -5.46
C ALA A 55 -2.96 -4.48 -4.63
N PHE A 56 -2.90 -4.68 -3.32
CA PHE A 56 -3.38 -3.75 -2.31
C PHE A 56 -2.27 -3.46 -1.31
N TRP A 57 -2.06 -2.19 -1.01
CA TRP A 57 -1.15 -1.76 0.05
C TRP A 57 -1.89 -0.85 1.01
N VAL A 58 -2.12 -1.36 2.21
CA VAL A 58 -2.70 -0.62 3.34
C VAL A 58 -1.54 0.06 4.05
N THR A 59 -1.51 1.38 4.04
CA THR A 59 -0.45 2.20 4.63
C THR A 59 -0.97 2.92 5.86
N TRP A 60 -0.09 3.17 6.82
CA TRP A 60 -0.41 3.84 8.07
C TRP A 60 0.50 5.05 8.29
N ASN A 61 -0.09 6.18 8.65
CA ASN A 61 0.58 7.47 8.88
C ASN A 61 1.59 7.81 7.77
N GLN A 62 1.14 7.72 6.51
CA GLN A 62 2.00 8.03 5.37
C GLN A 62 2.56 9.46 5.48
N PRO A 63 3.88 9.63 5.33
CA PRO A 63 4.51 10.94 5.27
C PRO A 63 3.96 11.79 4.11
N LYS A 64 3.61 13.06 4.39
CA LYS A 64 2.97 13.97 3.42
C LYS A 64 3.84 14.34 2.22
N ASP A 65 5.16 14.17 2.36
CA ASP A 65 6.17 14.39 1.35
C ASP A 65 6.26 13.25 0.32
N ILE A 66 5.67 12.09 0.61
CA ILE A 66 5.63 10.97 -0.32
C ILE A 66 4.31 10.96 -1.07
N ASN A 67 4.40 11.14 -2.39
CA ASN A 67 3.26 10.96 -3.29
C ASN A 67 3.43 9.69 -4.12
N LEU A 68 2.67 8.64 -3.78
CA LEU A 68 2.62 7.41 -4.56
C LEU A 68 1.70 7.61 -5.76
N ILE A 69 2.21 7.40 -6.97
CA ILE A 69 1.44 7.43 -8.22
C ILE A 69 0.69 6.08 -8.38
N LEU A 70 -0.24 5.81 -7.47
CA LEU A 70 -1.07 4.61 -7.42
C LEU A 70 -2.54 5.00 -7.23
N GLY A 71 -3.46 4.11 -7.63
CA GLY A 71 -4.89 4.30 -7.35
C GLY A 71 -5.14 4.25 -5.83
N LYS A 72 -6.00 5.13 -5.32
CA LYS A 72 -6.52 5.05 -3.95
C LYS A 72 -7.88 4.38 -3.96
N LEU A 73 -8.09 3.39 -3.11
CA LEU A 73 -9.37 2.66 -3.02
C LEU A 73 -10.53 3.59 -2.65
N LEU A 74 -10.27 4.52 -1.73
CA LEU A 74 -11.25 5.47 -1.19
C LEU A 74 -10.74 6.91 -1.36
N PRO A 75 -10.84 7.50 -2.56
CA PRO A 75 -10.33 8.86 -2.80
C PRO A 75 -11.12 9.94 -2.04
N THR A 76 -12.42 9.72 -1.82
CA THR A 76 -13.34 10.68 -1.17
C THR A 76 -13.73 10.29 0.27
N ARG A 77 -13.29 9.11 0.75
CA ARG A 77 -13.49 8.58 2.14
C ARG A 77 -14.93 8.65 2.69
N ASP A 78 -15.90 8.74 1.80
CA ASP A 78 -17.33 8.93 2.07
C ASP A 78 -18.12 7.62 2.04
N LEU A 79 -17.47 6.53 1.66
CA LEU A 79 -18.07 5.20 1.55
C LEU A 79 -18.05 4.49 2.92
N SER A 80 -19.18 3.86 3.26
CA SER A 80 -19.24 2.95 4.41
C SER A 80 -18.54 1.62 4.12
N ILE A 81 -18.29 0.81 5.16
CA ILE A 81 -17.49 -0.43 5.03
C ILE A 81 -18.11 -1.46 4.07
N ASP A 82 -19.44 -1.49 3.97
CA ASP A 82 -20.20 -2.45 3.15
C ASP A 82 -20.68 -1.84 1.81
N GLU A 83 -20.33 -0.58 1.53
CA GLU A 83 -20.80 0.08 0.32
C GLU A 83 -19.99 -0.35 -0.91
N PRO A 84 -20.66 -0.76 -2.01
CA PRO A 84 -19.96 -1.13 -3.22
C PRO A 84 -19.29 0.09 -3.86
N SER A 85 -18.02 -0.06 -4.25
CA SER A 85 -17.25 0.97 -4.96
C SER A 85 -16.78 0.46 -6.33
N GLN A 86 -16.70 1.37 -7.30
CA GLN A 86 -16.18 1.08 -8.63
C GLN A 86 -14.69 1.44 -8.70
N LEU A 87 -13.85 0.45 -8.99
CA LEU A 87 -12.41 0.64 -9.19
C LEU A 87 -12.10 0.75 -10.68
N THR A 88 -11.38 1.81 -11.06
CA THR A 88 -10.81 1.94 -12.40
C THR A 88 -9.38 1.42 -12.37
N ILE A 89 -9.10 0.39 -13.16
CA ILE A 89 -7.79 -0.24 -13.23
C ILE A 89 -7.06 0.28 -14.47
N ASN A 90 -5.86 0.81 -14.26
CA ASN A 90 -4.96 1.17 -15.35
C ASN A 90 -4.05 -0.03 -15.68
N PHE A 91 -4.06 -0.47 -16.94
CA PHE A 91 -3.23 -1.57 -17.44
C PHE A 91 -1.95 -1.08 -18.14
N ASP A 92 -1.86 0.21 -18.47
CA ASP A 92 -0.76 0.81 -19.23
C ASP A 92 0.51 0.97 -18.39
N SER A 93 0.34 1.17 -17.08
CA SER A 93 1.44 1.33 -16.15
C SER A 93 1.09 0.69 -14.80
N TYR A 94 1.94 -0.24 -14.38
CA TYR A 94 1.86 -0.88 -13.08
C TYR A 94 3.26 -1.04 -12.51
N PRO A 95 3.40 -1.00 -11.16
CA PRO A 95 4.68 -1.20 -10.50
C PRO A 95 5.36 -2.54 -10.87
N PRO A 96 6.70 -2.61 -10.76
CA PRO A 96 7.45 -3.86 -10.87
C PRO A 96 6.92 -4.94 -9.91
N ILE A 97 7.10 -6.21 -10.27
CA ILE A 97 6.61 -7.37 -9.49
C ILE A 97 6.97 -7.31 -7.99
N TYR A 98 8.18 -6.86 -7.65
CA TYR A 98 8.67 -6.79 -6.27
C TYR A 98 8.34 -5.46 -5.56
N PHE A 99 7.72 -4.48 -6.21
CA PHE A 99 7.31 -3.24 -5.55
C PHE A 99 6.18 -3.49 -4.55
N PRO A 100 6.15 -2.89 -3.35
CA PRO A 100 7.17 -2.05 -2.71
C PRO A 100 8.16 -2.83 -1.82
N GLU A 101 8.11 -4.17 -1.84
CA GLU A 101 8.96 -5.07 -1.03
C GLU A 101 10.45 -4.96 -1.37
N ALA A 102 10.76 -4.64 -2.63
CA ALA A 102 12.10 -4.32 -3.11
C ALA A 102 12.06 -2.95 -3.80
N PRO A 103 12.37 -1.84 -3.08
CA PRO A 103 12.44 -0.53 -3.68
C PRO A 103 13.58 -0.48 -4.71
N GLN A 104 13.35 0.23 -5.81
CA GLN A 104 14.40 0.51 -6.79
C GLN A 104 15.21 1.71 -6.31
N GLU A 105 16.55 1.64 -6.42
CA GLU A 105 17.58 2.65 -6.14
C GLU A 105 17.38 3.53 -4.87
N ASN A 106 18.34 3.48 -3.94
CA ASN A 106 18.35 4.27 -2.70
C ASN A 106 17.13 4.09 -1.77
N GLY A 107 16.42 2.96 -1.87
CA GLY A 107 15.34 2.60 -0.95
C GLY A 107 15.73 1.51 0.04
N MET A 108 14.91 1.34 1.08
CA MET A 108 15.10 0.28 2.09
C MET A 108 13.75 -0.31 2.47
N THR A 109 13.71 -1.64 2.64
CA THR A 109 12.55 -2.34 3.20
C THR A 109 12.86 -2.82 4.61
N VAL A 110 11.94 -2.57 5.54
CA VAL A 110 12.02 -3.00 6.93
C VAL A 110 10.91 -4.01 7.17
N PHE A 111 11.25 -5.21 7.65
CA PHE A 111 10.26 -6.17 8.13
C PHE A 111 10.32 -6.22 9.65
N ASN A 112 9.18 -6.37 10.32
CA ASN A 112 9.16 -6.53 11.77
C ASN A 112 10.08 -7.70 12.18
N SER A 113 11.14 -7.38 12.93
CA SER A 113 12.26 -8.22 13.41
C SER A 113 13.49 -8.47 12.50
N LYS A 114 13.51 -8.07 11.22
CA LYS A 114 14.71 -8.16 10.36
C LYS A 114 14.80 -7.00 9.37
N MET A 115 15.82 -6.15 9.54
CA MET A 115 16.19 -5.17 8.52
C MET A 115 16.88 -5.89 7.36
N PHE A 116 16.34 -5.74 6.15
CA PHE A 116 17.01 -6.17 4.92
C PHE A 116 17.27 -4.92 4.07
N ALA A 117 18.52 -4.44 4.10
CA ALA A 117 18.95 -3.38 3.19
C ALA A 117 19.25 -4.00 1.82
N VAL A 118 18.49 -3.62 0.79
CA VAL A 118 18.78 -3.96 -0.61
C VAL A 118 19.28 -2.69 -1.28
N GLY A 119 20.61 -2.56 -1.36
CA GLY A 119 21.25 -1.51 -2.15
C GLY A 119 21.62 -2.06 -3.53
N THR A 120 20.99 -1.57 -4.59
CA THR A 120 21.46 -1.82 -5.95
C THR A 120 22.50 -0.76 -6.33
N LYS A 121 23.61 -1.23 -6.92
CA LYS A 121 24.75 -0.42 -7.38
C LYS A 121 24.41 0.45 -8.57
#